data_AF-A0A955TGR4-F1
#
_entry.id   AF-A0A955TGR4-F1
#
_cell.length_a   1.000
_cell.length_b   1.000
_cell.length_c   1.000
_cell.angle_alpha   90.00
_cell.angle_beta   90.00
_cell.angle_gamma   90.00
#
_symmetry.space_group_name_H-M   'P 1'
#
loop_
_entity.id
_entity.type
_entity.pdbx_description
1 polymer ?
#
loop_
_entity_poly.entity_id
_entity_poly.type
_entity_poly.pdbx_seq_one_letter_code
_entity_poly.pdbx_strand_id
1 'polypeptide(L)'
;MPPQQILGTYDLILSTHALFQAEWEPGLPSQTWKTFQRAWDFQRQEQLEVLTGIKGRLDALLRTLGPMGRMILFEKTWNLGRRILFQRALDARGLFPISSPVFCRYRSVDEEVLDGPLYEVARLSYGVEPFEWNEEPYRAPGETLYRCIGIAAERMRQVLVKDKLSTTITGVHSNMGSWRFRFGLWKEIVAWGLCEFSSGLTGLVIGGEADRDLLYQLVATVSDITEPDFQHLVHDFWGNMIDAPEDPLLPCYENHHASAQIIYEGLPSKCIQQ
;
A
#
# COMPACT_ATOMS: atom_id res chain seq x y z
N MET A 1 -0.52 21.59 24.03
CA MET A 1 -0.64 21.23 25.46
C MET A 1 0.03 19.89 25.67
N PRO A 2 0.89 19.68 26.68
CA PRO A 2 1.29 18.32 27.03
C PRO A 2 0.01 17.60 27.51
N PRO A 3 -0.28 16.38 27.03
CA PRO A 3 -1.38 15.61 27.59
C PRO A 3 -1.11 15.42 29.09
N GLN A 4 -2.16 15.48 29.91
CA GLN A 4 -2.08 15.19 31.34
C GLN A 4 -1.20 13.96 31.56
N GLN A 5 -0.25 14.07 32.51
CA GLN A 5 0.67 12.99 32.81
C GLN A 5 -0.15 11.75 33.19
N ILE A 6 -0.07 10.70 32.37
CA ILE A 6 -0.74 9.44 32.65
C ILE A 6 -0.05 8.83 33.87
N LEU A 7 -0.76 8.77 35.00
CA LEU A 7 -0.26 8.23 36.25
C LEU A 7 -0.61 6.74 36.36
N GLY A 8 0.24 5.97 37.04
CA GLY A 8 0.03 4.56 37.33
C GLY A 8 0.78 3.59 36.42
N THR A 9 0.49 2.31 36.62
CA THR A 9 1.08 1.19 35.88
C THR A 9 -0.05 0.30 35.38
N TYR A 10 0.00 -0.08 34.10
CA TYR A 10 -1.06 -0.80 33.40
C TYR A 10 -0.52 -2.11 32.80
N ASP A 11 -1.26 -3.19 33.00
CA ASP A 11 -0.93 -4.50 32.42
C ASP A 11 -1.35 -4.61 30.94
N LEU A 12 -2.25 -3.73 30.49
CA LEU A 12 -2.69 -3.65 29.11
C LEU A 12 -2.85 -2.19 28.68
N ILE A 13 -2.24 -1.85 27.55
CA ILE A 13 -2.46 -0.57 26.87
C ILE A 13 -3.05 -0.85 25.49
N LEU A 14 -4.17 -0.20 25.17
CA LEU A 14 -4.76 -0.19 23.84
C LEU A 14 -4.48 1.16 23.17
N SER A 15 -3.97 1.14 21.94
CA SER A 15 -3.74 2.35 21.15
C SER A 15 -4.28 2.17 19.74
N THR A 16 -5.14 3.09 19.30
CA THR A 16 -5.75 3.06 17.96
C THR A 16 -5.61 4.42 17.30
N HIS A 17 -4.83 4.51 16.21
CA HIS A 17 -4.57 5.73 15.43
C HIS A 17 -4.08 6.90 16.28
N ALA A 18 -3.30 6.60 17.32
CA ALA A 18 -2.87 7.58 18.31
C ALA A 18 -1.34 7.74 18.30
N LEU A 19 -0.58 6.70 18.04
CA LEU A 19 0.88 6.77 18.04
C LEU A 19 1.42 7.40 16.76
N PHE A 20 0.87 7.03 15.60
CA PHE A 20 1.41 7.43 14.29
C PHE A 20 0.48 8.40 13.57
N GLN A 21 0.57 9.68 13.95
CA GLN A 21 -0.26 10.76 13.38
C GLN A 21 0.50 11.60 12.36
N ALA A 22 0.84 10.99 11.22
CA ALA A 22 1.43 11.69 10.09
C ALA A 22 1.05 10.98 8.79
N GLU A 23 -0.20 11.10 8.35
CA GLU A 23 -0.76 10.29 7.24
C GLU A 23 0.00 10.44 5.93
N TRP A 24 0.63 11.59 5.70
CA TRP A 24 1.39 11.91 4.48
C TRP A 24 2.85 11.45 4.53
N GLU A 25 3.36 10.96 5.66
CA GLU A 25 4.74 10.49 5.77
C GLU A 25 4.86 9.05 5.23
N PRO A 26 5.60 8.80 4.13
CA PRO A 26 5.76 7.46 3.57
C PRO A 26 6.58 6.51 4.47
N GLY A 27 7.28 7.03 5.47
CA GLY A 27 8.07 6.25 6.41
C GLY A 27 9.47 5.96 5.87
N LEU A 28 10.02 4.77 6.16
CA LEU A 28 11.38 4.43 5.71
C LEU A 28 11.39 4.05 4.22
N PRO A 29 12.06 4.82 3.34
CA PRO A 29 12.16 4.47 1.93
C PRO A 29 13.20 3.38 1.71
N SER A 30 13.08 2.65 0.60
CA SER A 30 14.16 1.76 0.17
C SER A 30 15.42 2.56 -0.18
N GLN A 31 16.58 1.96 0.08
CA GLN A 31 17.88 2.54 -0.28
C GLN A 31 18.02 2.71 -1.78
N THR A 32 17.53 1.72 -2.53
CA THR A 32 17.60 1.72 -3.99
C THR A 32 16.37 1.04 -4.58
N TRP A 33 16.06 1.44 -5.81
CA TRP A 33 15.11 0.75 -6.68
C TRP A 33 15.56 -0.63 -7.16
N LYS A 34 16.81 -1.03 -6.85
CA LYS A 34 17.38 -2.32 -7.29
C LYS A 34 17.21 -3.42 -6.26
N THR A 35 17.31 -3.06 -4.98
CA THR A 35 17.34 -4.01 -3.88
C THR A 35 16.10 -3.94 -3.01
N PHE A 36 15.37 -2.82 -3.00
CA PHE A 36 14.26 -2.54 -2.09
C PHE A 36 14.58 -2.67 -0.59
N GLN A 37 15.85 -2.93 -0.26
CA GLN A 37 16.37 -2.99 1.10
C GLN A 37 16.25 -1.63 1.76
N ARG A 38 15.84 -1.61 3.03
CA ARG A 38 15.76 -0.40 3.84
C ARG A 38 16.93 -0.39 4.81
N ALA A 39 17.70 0.69 4.78
CA ALA A 39 18.89 0.85 5.59
C ALA A 39 18.56 0.70 7.08
N TRP A 40 19.47 0.09 7.84
CA TRP A 40 19.50 0.22 9.30
C TRP A 40 20.19 1.54 9.69
N ASP A 41 19.61 2.66 9.23
CA ASP A 41 20.07 4.00 9.55
C ASP A 41 19.32 4.51 10.80
N PHE A 42 19.92 4.24 11.96
CA PHE A 42 19.34 4.59 13.26
C PHE A 42 19.08 6.11 13.40
N GLN A 43 19.97 6.93 12.84
CA GLN A 43 19.84 8.39 12.95
C GLN A 43 18.65 8.89 12.13
N ARG A 44 18.51 8.41 10.89
CA ARG A 44 17.36 8.75 10.05
C ARG A 44 16.06 8.24 10.64
N GLN A 45 16.06 7.02 11.19
CA GLN A 45 14.89 6.46 11.85
C GLN A 45 14.47 7.33 13.04
N GLU A 46 15.40 7.70 13.92
CA GLU A 46 15.10 8.56 15.07
C GLU A 46 14.51 9.91 14.65
N GLN A 47 15.05 10.54 13.60
CA GLN A 47 14.51 11.78 13.04
C GLN A 47 13.06 11.63 12.57
N LEU A 48 12.75 10.54 11.87
CA LEU A 48 11.38 10.24 11.42
C LEU A 48 10.45 9.93 12.59
N GLU A 49 10.91 9.22 13.62
CA GLU A 49 10.11 8.97 14.83
C GLU A 49 9.76 10.26 15.58
N VAL A 50 10.66 11.25 15.59
CA VAL A 50 10.39 12.58 16.13
C VAL A 50 9.39 13.33 15.25
N LEU A 51 9.60 13.35 13.93
CA LEU A 51 8.74 14.06 12.98
C LEU A 51 7.29 13.55 13.01
N THR A 52 7.12 12.23 13.09
CA THR A 52 5.82 11.56 13.12
C THR A 52 5.16 11.57 14.51
N GLY A 53 5.92 11.96 15.54
CA GLY A 53 5.50 11.96 16.94
C GLY A 53 5.48 10.57 17.59
N ILE A 54 5.87 9.51 16.87
CA ILE A 54 5.95 8.14 17.39
C ILE A 54 6.81 8.11 18.65
N LYS A 55 8.00 8.74 18.61
CA LYS A 55 8.96 8.73 19.73
C LYS A 55 8.32 9.22 21.02
N GLY A 56 7.80 10.44 21.02
CA GLY A 56 7.25 11.06 22.23
C GLY A 56 6.04 10.32 22.78
N ARG A 57 5.13 9.85 21.91
CA ARG A 57 3.91 9.16 22.34
C ARG A 57 4.19 7.74 22.84
N LEU A 58 5.02 6.99 22.12
CA LEU A 58 5.39 5.63 22.51
C LEU A 58 6.19 5.61 23.82
N ASP A 59 7.15 6.53 23.98
CA ASP A 59 7.92 6.68 25.24
C ASP A 59 7.00 7.04 26.42
N ALA A 60 5.95 7.84 26.18
CA ALA A 60 4.97 8.16 27.20
C ALA A 60 4.16 6.93 27.65
N LEU A 61 3.68 6.12 26.71
CA LEU A 61 2.93 4.89 27.05
C LEU A 61 3.83 3.88 27.77
N LEU A 62 5.07 3.70 27.32
CA LEU A 62 6.03 2.76 27.90
C LEU A 62 6.41 3.06 29.35
N ARG A 63 6.35 4.33 29.77
CA ARG A 63 6.54 4.71 31.19
C ARG A 63 5.41 4.22 32.10
N THR A 64 4.24 3.93 31.53
CA THR A 64 3.06 3.47 32.26
C THR A 64 2.79 1.98 32.04
N LEU A 65 3.50 1.33 31.12
CA LEU A 65 3.37 -0.11 30.89
C LEU A 65 4.02 -0.89 32.04
N GLY A 66 3.27 -1.81 32.63
CA GLY A 66 3.77 -2.71 33.66
C GLY A 66 4.91 -3.60 33.17
N PRO A 67 5.73 -4.17 34.08
CA PRO A 67 6.85 -5.02 33.69
C PRO A 67 6.43 -6.22 32.82
N MET A 68 5.28 -6.82 33.14
CA MET A 68 4.66 -7.93 32.38
C MET A 68 3.50 -7.45 31.50
N GLY A 69 3.38 -6.14 31.30
CA GLY A 69 2.30 -5.56 30.52
C GLY A 69 2.46 -5.80 29.03
N ARG A 70 1.33 -5.85 28.32
CA ARG A 70 1.27 -5.92 26.86
C ARG A 70 0.59 -4.69 26.27
N MET A 71 0.84 -4.44 24.99
CA MET A 71 0.18 -3.40 24.23
C MET A 71 -0.52 -4.00 23.02
N ILE A 72 -1.75 -3.55 22.76
CA ILE A 72 -2.47 -3.80 21.51
C ILE A 72 -2.49 -2.49 20.74
N LEU A 73 -1.90 -2.48 19.56
CA LEU A 73 -1.67 -1.28 18.76
C LEU A 73 -2.32 -1.46 17.39
N PHE A 74 -3.12 -0.48 16.98
CA PHE A 74 -3.74 -0.44 15.66
C PHE A 74 -3.45 0.92 15.05
N GLU A 75 -2.46 0.99 14.19
CA GLU A 75 -1.97 2.23 13.59
C GLU A 75 -2.10 2.14 12.07
N LYS A 76 -2.22 3.30 11.39
CA LYS A 76 -2.27 3.37 9.92
C LYS A 76 -0.89 3.10 9.33
N THR A 77 -0.43 1.86 9.41
CA THR A 77 0.90 1.41 9.01
C THR A 77 0.85 0.39 7.88
N TRP A 78 -0.23 0.37 7.09
CA TRP A 78 -0.42 -0.64 6.05
C TRP A 78 0.71 -0.55 4.99
N ASN A 79 1.12 0.67 4.66
CA ASN A 79 2.22 0.92 3.74
C ASN A 79 3.53 0.38 4.33
N LEU A 80 4.33 -0.29 3.50
CA LEU A 80 5.55 -0.97 3.93
C LEU A 80 6.57 -0.04 4.62
N GLY A 81 6.79 1.17 4.11
CA GLY A 81 7.74 2.10 4.72
C GLY A 81 7.31 2.55 6.11
N ARG A 82 6.01 2.78 6.30
CA ARG A 82 5.39 3.12 7.58
C ARG A 82 5.40 1.95 8.55
N ARG A 83 5.08 0.73 8.07
CA ARG A 83 5.14 -0.50 8.86
C ARG A 83 6.52 -0.73 9.42
N ILE A 84 7.55 -0.67 8.57
CA ILE A 84 8.92 -0.94 8.97
C ILE A 84 9.40 0.13 9.96
N LEU A 85 9.08 1.41 9.73
CA LEU A 85 9.36 2.48 10.70
C LEU A 85 8.74 2.17 12.07
N PHE A 86 7.47 1.78 12.09
CA PHE A 86 6.76 1.50 13.33
C PHE A 86 7.28 0.25 14.05
N GLN A 87 7.50 -0.85 13.32
CA GLN A 87 8.06 -2.11 13.86
C GLN A 87 9.44 -1.87 14.48
N ARG A 88 10.32 -1.15 13.79
CA ARG A 88 11.65 -0.84 14.32
C ARG A 88 11.60 0.13 15.50
N ALA A 89 10.62 1.04 15.55
CA ALA A 89 10.42 1.90 16.71
C ALA A 89 10.00 1.10 17.96
N LEU A 90 9.20 0.05 17.78
CA LEU A 90 8.83 -0.90 18.85
C LEU A 90 10.04 -1.74 19.29
N ASP A 91 10.76 -2.30 18.31
CA ASP A 91 11.96 -3.12 18.53
C ASP A 91 13.05 -2.38 19.32
N ALA A 92 13.33 -1.12 18.92
CA ALA A 92 14.29 -0.25 19.58
C ALA A 92 13.94 0.03 21.06
N ARG A 93 12.70 -0.22 21.47
CA ARG A 93 12.21 -0.05 22.84
C ARG A 93 11.97 -1.39 23.55
N GLY A 94 12.45 -2.49 22.98
CA GLY A 94 12.35 -3.83 23.53
C GLY A 94 10.94 -4.40 23.54
N LEU A 95 10.06 -3.90 22.67
CA LEU A 95 8.74 -4.48 22.43
C LEU A 95 8.83 -5.43 21.24
N PHE A 96 8.34 -6.65 21.45
CA PHE A 96 8.36 -7.71 20.46
C PHE A 96 6.94 -8.23 20.21
N PRO A 97 6.63 -8.71 19.00
CA PRO A 97 5.32 -9.26 18.72
C PRO A 97 5.08 -10.55 19.51
N ILE A 98 3.91 -10.65 20.12
CA ILE A 98 3.40 -11.85 20.78
C ILE A 98 2.62 -12.74 19.78
N SER A 99 2.15 -12.12 18.69
CA SER A 99 1.49 -12.78 17.58
C SER A 99 1.90 -12.12 16.27
N SER A 100 1.67 -12.81 15.15
CA SER A 100 1.83 -12.18 13.82
C SER A 100 0.89 -10.97 13.70
N PRO A 101 1.37 -9.80 13.23
CA PRO A 101 0.51 -8.65 13.01
C PRO A 101 -0.60 -8.96 12.00
N VAL A 102 -1.83 -8.56 12.31
CA VAL A 102 -3.02 -8.91 11.51
C VAL A 102 -3.55 -7.68 10.77
N PHE A 103 -3.57 -7.74 9.44
CA PHE A 103 -4.23 -6.70 8.64
C PHE A 103 -5.74 -6.80 8.77
N CYS A 104 -6.40 -5.65 8.91
CA CYS A 104 -7.84 -5.58 9.07
C CYS A 104 -8.47 -5.10 7.77
N ARG A 105 -9.40 -5.89 7.25
CA ARG A 105 -10.29 -5.49 6.14
C ARG A 105 -11.68 -5.23 6.69
N TYR A 106 -12.23 -4.07 6.39
CA TYR A 106 -13.60 -3.73 6.77
C TYR A 106 -14.26 -2.88 5.68
N ARG A 107 -15.60 -2.88 5.66
CA ARG A 107 -16.37 -2.06 4.74
C ARG A 107 -16.74 -0.74 5.41
N SER A 108 -16.40 0.38 4.80
CA SER A 108 -16.76 1.72 5.25
C SER A 108 -17.54 2.45 4.17
N VAL A 109 -18.83 2.72 4.41
CA VAL A 109 -19.73 3.49 3.51
C VAL A 109 -19.64 3.02 2.03
N ASP A 110 -19.48 1.71 1.82
CA ASP A 110 -19.35 0.99 0.54
C ASP A 110 -17.94 0.73 -0.01
N GLU A 111 -16.90 1.34 0.56
CA GLU A 111 -15.50 1.06 0.22
C GLU A 111 -14.93 -0.09 1.08
N GLU A 112 -14.19 -1.01 0.45
CA GLU A 112 -13.37 -1.96 1.19
C GLU A 112 -12.07 -1.27 1.62
N VAL A 113 -11.89 -1.11 2.93
CA VAL A 113 -10.73 -0.46 3.53
C VAL A 113 -9.78 -1.53 4.07
N LEU A 114 -8.53 -1.48 3.62
CA LEU A 114 -7.42 -2.22 4.21
C LEU A 114 -6.68 -1.31 5.19
N ASP A 115 -6.59 -1.73 6.46
CA ASP A 115 -6.00 -0.94 7.53
C ASP A 115 -5.09 -1.79 8.45
N GLY A 116 -4.41 -1.10 9.37
CA GLY A 116 -3.49 -1.70 10.33
C GLY A 116 -2.09 -1.92 9.77
N PRO A 117 -1.37 -2.99 10.17
CA PRO A 117 -1.90 -4.14 10.91
C PRO A 117 -2.16 -3.86 12.40
N LEU A 118 -2.96 -4.72 13.02
CA LEU A 118 -3.11 -4.87 14.46
C LEU A 118 -1.88 -5.60 15.01
N TYR A 119 -1.18 -4.96 15.94
CA TYR A 119 -0.03 -5.51 16.64
C TYR A 119 -0.41 -5.86 18.07
N GLU A 120 0.01 -7.03 18.53
CA GLU A 120 0.07 -7.36 19.94
C GLU A 120 1.54 -7.52 20.34
N VAL A 121 2.00 -6.68 21.27
CA VAL A 121 3.42 -6.60 21.64
C VAL A 121 3.62 -6.60 23.15
N ALA A 122 4.73 -7.17 23.61
CA ALA A 122 5.16 -7.12 24.99
C ALA A 122 6.68 -7.03 25.11
N ARG A 123 7.15 -6.72 26.31
CA ARG A 123 8.56 -6.94 26.68
C ARG A 123 8.75 -8.45 26.86
N LEU A 124 9.74 -9.03 26.17
CA LEU A 124 10.02 -10.45 26.35
C LEU A 124 10.49 -10.74 27.77
N SER A 125 10.00 -11.84 28.33
CA SER A 125 10.58 -12.45 29.52
C SER A 125 11.74 -13.37 29.12
N TYR A 126 12.67 -13.61 30.03
CA TYR A 126 13.84 -14.47 29.77
C TYR A 126 13.40 -15.87 29.29
N GLY A 127 13.92 -16.32 28.14
CA GLY A 127 13.68 -17.65 27.58
C GLY A 127 12.51 -17.79 26.61
N VAL A 128 11.82 -16.69 26.26
CA VAL A 128 10.79 -16.67 25.20
C VAL A 128 11.42 -16.19 23.90
N GLU A 129 11.34 -16.99 22.84
CA GLU A 129 11.74 -16.54 21.49
C GLU A 129 10.70 -15.54 20.95
N PRO A 130 11.14 -14.35 20.47
CA PRO A 130 10.23 -13.40 19.85
C PRO A 130 9.71 -13.92 18.52
N PHE A 131 8.50 -13.50 18.16
CA PHE A 131 8.12 -13.50 16.75
C PHE A 131 9.01 -12.51 15.99
N GLU A 132 9.48 -12.90 14.81
CA GLU A 132 10.25 -11.99 13.97
C GLU A 132 9.35 -10.92 13.34
N TRP A 133 9.88 -9.70 13.23
CA TRP A 133 9.21 -8.65 12.48
C TRP A 133 9.19 -8.98 10.99
N ASN A 134 7.99 -8.95 10.39
CA ASN A 134 7.84 -9.15 8.96
C ASN A 134 8.03 -7.81 8.21
N GLU A 135 9.14 -7.67 7.50
CA GLU A 135 9.45 -6.53 6.63
C GLU A 135 9.14 -6.79 5.14
N GLU A 136 8.46 -7.90 4.80
CA GLU A 136 8.03 -8.17 3.43
C GLU A 136 6.78 -7.35 3.07
N PRO A 137 6.62 -6.92 1.79
CA PRO A 137 5.39 -6.30 1.31
C PRO A 137 4.14 -7.13 1.67
N TYR A 138 3.02 -6.47 1.97
CA TYR A 138 1.74 -7.17 2.10
C TYR A 138 1.32 -7.70 0.73
N ARG A 139 1.02 -9.00 0.66
CA ARG A 139 0.66 -9.71 -0.57
C ARG A 139 -0.71 -10.34 -0.39
N ALA A 140 -1.73 -9.73 -0.98
CA ALA A 140 -3.04 -10.33 -1.17
C ALA A 140 -3.50 -10.03 -2.61
N PRO A 141 -4.34 -10.88 -3.21
CA PRO A 141 -4.85 -10.65 -4.57
C PRO A 141 -5.39 -9.23 -4.71
N GLY A 142 -4.92 -8.50 -5.73
CA GLY A 142 -5.37 -7.13 -6.00
C GLY A 142 -4.64 -6.02 -5.24
N GLU A 143 -3.95 -6.31 -4.14
CA GLU A 143 -3.14 -5.32 -3.39
C GLU A 143 -1.79 -5.04 -4.03
N THR A 144 -1.36 -5.96 -4.89
CA THR A 144 -0.12 -5.88 -5.66
C THR A 144 -0.34 -5.18 -7.00
N LEU A 145 -1.59 -4.86 -7.34
CA LEU A 145 -1.94 -4.08 -8.52
C LEU A 145 -1.54 -2.62 -8.34
N TYR A 146 -0.78 -2.10 -9.30
CA TYR A 146 -0.62 -0.66 -9.47
C TYR A 146 -1.76 -0.11 -10.30
N ARG A 147 -2.33 1.02 -9.86
CA ARG A 147 -3.44 1.70 -10.52
C ARG A 147 -3.10 3.17 -10.67
N CYS A 148 -3.34 3.73 -11.86
CA CYS A 148 -3.18 5.16 -12.09
C CYS A 148 -4.12 5.67 -13.16
N ILE A 149 -4.25 6.99 -13.22
CA ILE A 149 -5.20 7.70 -14.09
C ILE A 149 -4.50 8.89 -14.76
N GLY A 150 -5.13 9.44 -15.80
CA GLY A 150 -4.70 10.70 -16.43
C GLY A 150 -3.33 10.61 -17.10
N ILE A 151 -2.47 11.61 -16.87
CA ILE A 151 -1.18 11.76 -17.58
C ILE A 151 -0.25 10.57 -17.33
N ALA A 152 -0.20 10.05 -16.09
CA ALA A 152 0.61 8.88 -15.78
C ALA A 152 0.16 7.65 -16.58
N ALA A 153 -1.16 7.40 -16.61
CA ALA A 153 -1.75 6.32 -17.39
C ALA A 153 -1.48 6.48 -18.89
N GLU A 154 -1.60 7.70 -19.42
CA GLU A 154 -1.33 8.01 -20.82
C GLU A 154 0.14 7.80 -21.22
N ARG A 155 1.09 8.25 -20.38
CA ARG A 155 2.52 8.01 -20.59
C ARG A 155 2.85 6.53 -20.65
N MET A 156 2.31 5.76 -19.71
CA MET A 156 2.53 4.32 -19.65
C MET A 156 1.86 3.59 -20.81
N ARG A 157 0.66 4.02 -21.21
CA ARG A 157 -0.08 3.51 -22.37
C ARG A 157 0.78 3.54 -23.62
N GLN A 158 1.47 4.66 -23.90
CA GLN A 158 2.32 4.80 -25.10
C GLN A 158 3.44 3.76 -25.20
N VAL A 159 3.83 3.15 -24.08
CA VAL A 159 4.81 2.07 -24.02
C VAL A 159 4.11 0.71 -24.13
N LEU A 160 3.05 0.49 -23.34
CA LEU A 160 2.37 -0.81 -23.23
C LEU A 160 1.68 -1.24 -24.53
N VAL A 161 1.04 -0.31 -25.24
CA VAL A 161 0.25 -0.61 -26.45
C VAL A 161 1.11 -0.96 -27.67
N LYS A 162 2.43 -0.79 -27.57
CA LYS A 162 3.39 -1.21 -28.60
C LYS A 162 3.66 -2.71 -28.55
N ASP A 163 3.33 -3.36 -27.45
CA ASP A 163 3.50 -4.79 -27.25
C ASP A 163 2.21 -5.57 -27.60
N LYS A 164 2.24 -6.90 -27.46
CA LYS A 164 1.16 -7.78 -27.88
C LYS A 164 -0.14 -7.52 -27.11
N LEU A 165 -1.12 -6.94 -27.79
CA LEU A 165 -2.51 -6.83 -27.34
C LEU A 165 -3.16 -8.22 -27.31
N SER A 166 -3.84 -8.53 -26.21
CA SER A 166 -4.55 -9.80 -26.04
C SER A 166 -6.04 -9.65 -26.34
N THR A 167 -6.69 -8.64 -25.76
CA THR A 167 -8.14 -8.46 -25.87
C THR A 167 -8.51 -6.98 -25.91
N THR A 168 -9.58 -6.65 -26.64
CA THR A 168 -10.21 -5.32 -26.60
C THR A 168 -11.71 -5.49 -26.48
N ILE A 169 -12.30 -4.81 -25.51
CA ILE A 169 -13.74 -4.75 -25.25
C ILE A 169 -14.16 -3.28 -25.38
N THR A 170 -15.33 -3.04 -25.95
CA THR A 170 -15.88 -1.70 -26.11
C THR A 170 -17.33 -1.69 -25.68
N GLY A 171 -17.76 -0.58 -25.10
CA GLY A 171 -19.16 -0.36 -24.77
C GLY A 171 -19.51 1.11 -24.73
N VAL A 172 -20.76 1.38 -24.37
CA VAL A 172 -21.30 2.74 -24.20
C VAL A 172 -22.02 2.78 -22.87
N HIS A 173 -21.73 3.83 -22.09
CA HIS A 173 -22.39 4.13 -20.83
C HIS A 173 -23.08 5.49 -20.94
N SER A 174 -24.29 5.63 -20.41
CA SER A 174 -25.15 6.81 -20.51
C SER A 174 -24.44 8.07 -20.00
N ASN A 175 -23.76 7.96 -18.85
CA ASN A 175 -23.09 9.07 -18.17
C ASN A 175 -21.61 9.22 -18.56
N MET A 176 -20.90 8.12 -18.84
CA MET A 176 -19.45 8.14 -19.12
C MET A 176 -19.11 8.16 -20.62
N GLY A 177 -20.11 8.00 -21.50
CA GLY A 177 -19.93 7.94 -22.94
C GLY A 177 -19.40 6.59 -23.42
N SER A 178 -18.82 6.58 -24.62
CA SER A 178 -18.20 5.37 -25.16
C SER A 178 -16.90 5.08 -24.43
N TRP A 179 -16.68 3.82 -24.10
CA TRP A 179 -15.48 3.35 -23.44
C TRP A 179 -14.85 2.19 -24.20
N ARG A 180 -13.53 2.04 -24.03
CA ARG A 180 -12.73 0.95 -24.56
C ARG A 180 -11.83 0.41 -23.47
N PHE A 181 -11.97 -0.87 -23.19
CA PHE A 181 -11.07 -1.61 -22.33
C PHE A 181 -10.09 -2.44 -23.16
N ARG A 182 -8.80 -2.30 -22.92
CA ARG A 182 -7.73 -3.06 -23.60
C ARG A 182 -6.95 -3.85 -22.57
N PHE A 183 -6.66 -5.10 -22.89
CA PHE A 183 -5.86 -5.98 -22.05
C PHE A 183 -4.69 -6.54 -22.83
N GLY A 184 -3.54 -6.65 -22.18
CA GLY A 184 -2.35 -7.21 -22.78
C GLY A 184 -1.34 -7.71 -21.76
N LEU A 185 -0.30 -8.33 -22.32
CA LEU A 185 0.91 -8.68 -21.60
C LEU A 185 2.03 -7.82 -22.16
N TRP A 186 2.84 -7.26 -21.28
CA TRP A 186 4.06 -6.57 -21.65
C TRP A 186 5.25 -7.46 -21.28
N LYS A 187 6.05 -7.81 -22.29
CA LYS A 187 7.19 -8.75 -22.20
C LYS A 187 6.85 -10.09 -21.53
N GLU A 188 5.61 -10.56 -21.65
CA GLU A 188 5.10 -11.81 -21.06
C GLU A 188 5.16 -11.90 -19.52
N ILE A 189 5.39 -10.77 -18.83
CA ILE A 189 5.68 -10.75 -17.38
C ILE A 189 4.72 -9.82 -16.63
N VAL A 190 4.30 -8.76 -17.30
CA VAL A 190 3.45 -7.74 -16.72
C VAL A 190 2.10 -7.79 -17.42
N ALA A 191 1.06 -8.11 -16.66
CA ALA A 191 -0.32 -8.03 -17.14
C ALA A 191 -0.83 -6.62 -16.93
N TRP A 192 -1.55 -6.08 -17.92
CA TRP A 192 -2.07 -4.73 -17.85
C TRP A 192 -3.47 -4.62 -18.45
N GLY A 193 -4.29 -3.79 -17.81
CA GLY A 193 -5.63 -3.41 -18.26
C GLY A 193 -5.71 -1.89 -18.41
N LEU A 194 -6.20 -1.41 -19.53
CA LEU A 194 -6.32 -0.01 -19.86
C LEU A 194 -7.77 0.32 -20.21
N CYS A 195 -8.38 1.23 -19.47
CA CYS A 195 -9.71 1.76 -19.74
C CYS A 195 -9.60 3.17 -20.33
N GLU A 196 -10.18 3.38 -21.51
CA GLU A 196 -10.19 4.66 -22.23
C GLU A 196 -11.62 5.12 -22.42
N PHE A 197 -11.91 6.38 -22.11
CA PHE A 197 -13.22 7.01 -22.32
C PHE A 197 -13.17 8.03 -23.45
N SER A 198 -14.29 8.26 -24.12
CA SER A 198 -14.41 9.32 -25.15
C SER A 198 -14.16 10.73 -24.61
N SER A 199 -14.27 10.94 -23.31
CA SER A 199 -13.91 12.20 -22.64
C SER A 199 -12.40 12.47 -22.61
N GLY A 200 -11.57 11.49 -22.97
CA GLY A 200 -10.11 11.57 -22.87
C GLY A 200 -9.55 11.01 -21.54
N LEU A 201 -10.42 10.65 -20.60
CA LEU A 201 -10.01 10.00 -19.36
C LEU A 201 -9.43 8.61 -19.65
N THR A 202 -8.30 8.32 -19.02
CA THR A 202 -7.58 7.05 -19.17
C THR A 202 -7.25 6.50 -17.79
N GLY A 203 -7.65 5.26 -17.53
CA GLY A 203 -7.32 4.50 -16.34
C GLY A 203 -6.44 3.31 -16.71
N LEU A 204 -5.42 3.05 -15.92
CA LEU A 204 -4.48 1.95 -16.12
C LEU A 204 -4.39 1.13 -14.84
N VAL A 205 -4.41 -0.19 -15.01
CA VAL A 205 -4.09 -1.16 -13.97
C VAL A 205 -2.99 -2.08 -14.47
N ILE A 206 -2.00 -2.35 -13.61
CA ILE A 206 -0.84 -3.19 -13.91
C ILE A 206 -0.64 -4.16 -12.76
N GLY A 207 -0.41 -5.42 -13.10
CA GLY A 207 -0.09 -6.49 -12.16
C GLY A 207 1.12 -7.30 -12.62
N GLY A 208 1.77 -7.95 -11.64
CA GLY A 208 2.79 -8.96 -11.94
C GLY A 208 2.18 -10.28 -12.40
N GLU A 209 3.00 -11.31 -12.57
CA GLU A 209 2.55 -12.65 -12.98
C GLU A 209 1.47 -13.22 -12.06
N ALA A 210 1.58 -13.00 -10.74
CA ALA A 210 0.61 -13.47 -9.75
C ALA A 210 -0.77 -12.81 -9.88
N ASP A 211 -0.85 -11.63 -10.48
CA ASP A 211 -2.09 -10.87 -10.69
C ASP A 211 -2.72 -11.13 -12.06
N ARG A 212 -2.05 -11.92 -12.90
CA ARG A 212 -2.48 -12.15 -14.29
C ARG A 212 -3.89 -12.73 -14.36
N ASP A 213 -4.19 -13.72 -13.52
CA ASP A 213 -5.49 -14.38 -13.51
C ASP A 213 -6.60 -13.43 -13.01
N LEU A 214 -6.29 -12.57 -12.05
CA LEU A 214 -7.21 -11.52 -11.58
C LEU A 214 -7.53 -10.53 -12.69
N LEU A 215 -6.54 -10.11 -13.48
CA LEU A 215 -6.77 -9.21 -14.60
C LEU A 215 -7.48 -9.89 -15.78
N TYR A 216 -7.27 -11.19 -16.00
CA TYR A 216 -8.08 -11.95 -16.97
C TYR A 216 -9.55 -12.09 -16.52
N GLN A 217 -9.79 -12.30 -15.22
CA GLN A 217 -11.14 -12.30 -14.67
C GLN A 217 -11.81 -10.93 -14.85
N LEU A 218 -11.07 -9.83 -14.67
CA LEU A 218 -11.57 -8.49 -14.97
C LEU A 218 -12.05 -8.35 -16.42
N VAL A 219 -11.31 -8.89 -17.38
CA VAL A 219 -11.71 -8.88 -18.81
C VAL A 219 -13.02 -9.65 -19.03
N ALA A 220 -13.16 -10.82 -18.41
CA ALA A 220 -14.40 -11.59 -18.47
C ALA A 220 -15.57 -10.82 -17.86
N THR A 221 -15.38 -10.26 -16.66
CA THR A 221 -16.39 -9.43 -15.99
C THR A 221 -16.83 -8.26 -16.85
N VAL A 222 -15.90 -7.50 -17.43
CA VAL A 222 -16.20 -6.33 -18.28
C VAL A 222 -16.93 -6.71 -19.58
N SER A 223 -16.77 -7.94 -20.07
CA SER A 223 -17.45 -8.41 -21.28
C SER A 223 -18.95 -8.58 -21.07
N ASP A 224 -19.36 -8.98 -19.87
CA ASP A 224 -20.76 -9.29 -19.51
C ASP A 224 -21.36 -8.25 -18.55
N ILE A 225 -20.66 -7.14 -18.31
CA ILE A 225 -21.02 -6.18 -17.25
C ILE A 225 -22.27 -5.37 -17.59
N THR A 226 -23.10 -5.15 -16.58
CA THR A 226 -24.22 -4.21 -16.69
C THR A 226 -23.74 -2.77 -16.50
N GLU A 227 -24.55 -1.81 -16.94
CA GLU A 227 -24.19 -0.39 -16.87
C GLU A 227 -23.94 0.11 -15.43
N PRO A 228 -24.81 -0.14 -14.42
CA PRO A 228 -24.54 0.23 -13.03
C PRO A 228 -23.27 -0.43 -12.48
N ASP A 229 -23.05 -1.71 -12.79
CA ASP A 229 -21.88 -2.45 -12.28
C ASP A 229 -20.58 -1.92 -12.88
N PHE A 230 -20.61 -1.44 -14.12
CA PHE A 230 -19.45 -0.83 -14.77
C PHE A 230 -19.02 0.46 -14.07
N GLN A 231 -19.98 1.30 -13.66
CA GLN A 231 -19.67 2.51 -12.91
C GLN A 231 -18.99 2.20 -11.57
N HIS A 232 -19.48 1.20 -10.84
CA HIS A 232 -18.86 0.75 -9.60
C HIS A 232 -17.46 0.19 -9.85
N LEU A 233 -17.29 -0.65 -10.88
CA LEU A 233 -15.99 -1.20 -11.24
C LEU A 233 -14.94 -0.11 -11.51
N VAL A 234 -15.30 0.92 -12.29
CA VAL A 234 -14.39 2.03 -12.60
C VAL A 234 -14.02 2.79 -11.33
N HIS A 235 -15.00 3.05 -10.46
CA HIS A 235 -14.77 3.71 -9.18
C HIS A 235 -13.87 2.87 -8.24
N ASP A 236 -14.10 1.56 -8.14
CA ASP A 236 -13.34 0.69 -7.25
C ASP A 236 -11.88 0.54 -7.69
N PHE A 237 -11.60 0.58 -9.00
CA PHE A 237 -10.23 0.51 -9.51
C PHE A 237 -9.52 1.86 -9.51
N TRP A 238 -10.20 2.93 -9.88
CA TRP A 238 -9.53 4.20 -10.19
C TRP A 238 -10.03 5.40 -9.39
N GLY A 239 -10.99 5.19 -8.49
CA GLY A 239 -11.62 6.24 -7.71
C GLY A 239 -12.37 7.24 -8.60
N ASN A 240 -12.41 8.49 -8.14
CA ASN A 240 -12.99 9.56 -8.92
C ASN A 240 -12.04 10.01 -10.05
N MET A 241 -12.31 9.54 -11.27
CA MET A 241 -11.53 9.85 -12.47
C MET A 241 -11.54 11.36 -12.85
N ILE A 242 -12.45 12.15 -12.29
CA ILE A 242 -12.63 13.58 -12.62
C ILE A 242 -11.48 14.44 -12.04
N ASP A 243 -10.87 14.04 -10.93
CA ASP A 243 -9.83 14.82 -10.22
C ASP A 243 -8.41 14.30 -10.51
N ALA A 244 -8.17 13.77 -11.71
CA ALA A 244 -6.90 13.15 -12.07
C ALA A 244 -5.72 14.15 -11.95
N PRO A 245 -4.58 13.76 -11.34
CA PRO A 245 -3.41 14.63 -11.27
C PRO A 245 -2.90 15.00 -12.67
N GLU A 246 -2.71 16.30 -12.91
CA GLU A 246 -2.22 16.84 -14.19
C GLU A 246 -0.72 17.19 -14.18
N ASP A 247 0.03 16.83 -13.14
CA ASP A 247 1.47 17.14 -13.09
C ASP A 247 2.27 16.14 -13.94
N PRO A 248 2.87 16.56 -15.08
CA PRO A 248 3.66 15.68 -15.93
C PRO A 248 5.00 15.26 -15.29
N LEU A 249 5.45 15.98 -14.25
CA LEU A 249 6.68 15.67 -13.51
C LEU A 249 6.44 14.65 -12.40
N LEU A 250 5.19 14.34 -12.07
CA LEU A 250 4.87 13.33 -11.08
C LEU A 250 5.46 11.98 -11.54
N PRO A 251 6.25 11.29 -10.70
CA PRO A 251 6.76 9.98 -11.05
C PRO A 251 5.61 9.01 -11.26
N CYS A 252 5.69 8.18 -12.32
CA CYS A 252 4.69 7.13 -12.54
C CYS A 252 4.75 6.05 -11.45
N TYR A 253 5.85 5.92 -10.71
CA TYR A 253 5.96 4.94 -9.63
C TYR A 253 6.75 5.54 -8.48
N GLU A 254 6.44 5.11 -7.27
CA GLU A 254 7.27 5.36 -6.10
C GLU A 254 7.70 4.05 -5.44
N ASN A 255 8.94 4.02 -4.93
CA ASN A 255 9.59 2.82 -4.39
C ASN A 255 8.99 2.32 -3.07
N HIS A 256 8.02 3.05 -2.52
CA HIS A 256 7.31 2.71 -1.31
C HIS A 256 6.00 1.95 -1.56
N HIS A 257 5.56 1.81 -2.83
CA HIS A 257 4.42 0.95 -3.18
C HIS A 257 4.84 -0.52 -3.35
N ALA A 258 4.03 -1.45 -2.85
CA ALA A 258 4.28 -2.89 -2.99
C ALA A 258 4.36 -3.31 -4.46
N SER A 259 3.49 -2.73 -5.30
CA SER A 259 3.47 -2.98 -6.75
C SER A 259 4.77 -2.59 -7.46
N ALA A 260 5.45 -1.52 -6.98
CA ALA A 260 6.72 -1.07 -7.55
C ALA A 260 7.83 -2.12 -7.40
N GLN A 261 7.92 -2.73 -6.20
CA GLN A 261 8.88 -3.79 -5.92
C GLN A 261 8.59 -5.03 -6.75
N ILE A 262 7.33 -5.46 -6.80
CA ILE A 262 6.91 -6.67 -7.51
C ILE A 262 7.18 -6.57 -9.00
N ILE A 263 6.79 -5.45 -9.60
CA ILE A 263 6.99 -5.24 -11.02
C ILE A 263 8.48 -5.20 -11.33
N TYR A 264 9.27 -4.48 -10.54
CA TYR A 264 10.73 -4.44 -10.73
C TYR A 264 11.38 -5.83 -10.61
N GLU A 265 11.04 -6.60 -9.58
CA GLU A 265 11.59 -7.93 -9.35
C GLU A 265 11.28 -8.90 -10.50
N GLY A 266 10.12 -8.73 -11.15
CA GLY A 266 9.73 -9.50 -12.34
C GLY A 266 10.47 -9.11 -13.63
N LEU A 267 11.02 -7.89 -13.73
CA LEU A 267 11.68 -7.44 -14.97
C LEU A 267 12.94 -8.26 -15.29
N PRO A 268 13.07 -8.88 -16.49
CA PRO A 268 14.22 -9.73 -16.82
C PRO A 268 15.55 -8.98 -16.81
N SER A 269 15.52 -7.73 -17.27
CA SER A 269 16.73 -6.91 -17.39
C SER A 269 16.96 -6.00 -16.18
N LYS A 270 16.00 -5.93 -15.23
CA LYS A 270 16.06 -5.07 -14.02
C LYS A 270 16.59 -3.64 -14.28
N CYS A 271 16.31 -3.13 -15.49
CA CYS A 271 16.86 -1.88 -15.99
C CYS A 271 15.91 -0.73 -15.65
N ILE A 272 16.47 0.34 -15.08
CA ILE A 272 15.76 1.58 -14.80
C ILE A 272 16.29 2.60 -15.79
N GLN A 273 15.45 3.03 -16.73
CA GLN A 273 15.77 4.18 -17.57
C GLN A 273 15.46 5.44 -16.77
N GLN A 274 16.49 6.28 -16.59
CA GLN A 274 16.37 7.58 -15.94
C GLN A 274 15.78 8.60 -16.92
#